data_AF-A0A7S0AKX9-F1
#
_entry.id   AF-A0A7S0AKX9-F1
#
_cell.length_a   1.000
_cell.length_b   1.000
_cell.length_c   1.000
_cell.angle_alpha   90.00
_cell.angle_beta   90.00
_cell.angle_gamma   90.00
#
_symmetry.space_group_name_H-M   'P 1'
#
loop_
_entity.id
_entity.type
_entity.pdbx_description
1 polymer ?
#
loop_
_entity_poly.entity_id
_entity_poly.type
_entity_poly.pdbx_seq_one_letter_code
_entity_poly.pdbx_strand_id
1 'polypeptide(L)'
;MLCRLAFALVAAAIARAFGAASAVACVEPGVTPDACSTGDDAALLQVAVAPAGQHRGGQRNDRTCPHVVYKAKDVLPENAAREGLSPPMVVGTAENMDPQLQALGLDFTGLWWMRGNPVPEELVSFARATVNSSTFPAQLLWPGSRSGMWSWNDNAVGWGLVSYYALFDPTEPMEVNFDNATHGSIETGLTDLPLVWVDQWPFIKLNEDEWLRPTTFQEESLFPDTNYTLTRVVMADGQPHPVYWGKFMEYMTTDPWDGSPELGGHRMVSWNSEDPCMRKCQIVMSCYMCKNLCR
;
A
#
# COMPACT_ATOMS: atom_id res chain seq x y z
N MET A 1 9.16 5.27 -22.97
CA MET A 1 9.87 6.51 -22.56
C MET A 1 8.90 7.66 -22.25
N LEU A 2 7.87 7.90 -23.08
CA LEU A 2 6.81 8.91 -22.85
C LEU A 2 6.01 8.72 -21.54
N CYS A 3 5.69 7.48 -21.15
CA CYS A 3 4.92 7.20 -19.92
C CYS A 3 5.66 7.62 -18.63
N ARG A 4 6.99 7.45 -18.57
CA ARG A 4 7.80 7.86 -17.39
C ARG A 4 7.88 9.39 -17.23
N LEU A 5 7.81 10.14 -18.34
CA LEU A 5 7.80 11.60 -18.32
C LEU A 5 6.46 12.16 -17.81
N ALA A 6 5.34 11.52 -18.17
CA ALA A 6 4.02 11.91 -17.68
C ALA A 6 3.91 11.75 -16.15
N PHE A 7 4.44 10.67 -15.58
CA PHE A 7 4.43 10.46 -14.12
C PHE A 7 5.31 11.43 -13.34
N ALA A 8 6.49 11.77 -13.86
CA ALA A 8 7.33 12.81 -13.26
C ALA A 8 6.63 14.18 -13.29
N LEU A 9 5.86 14.47 -14.35
CA LEU A 9 5.04 15.68 -14.45
C LEU A 9 3.83 15.65 -13.51
N VAL A 10 3.20 14.50 -13.25
CA VAL A 10 2.12 14.35 -12.25
C VAL A 10 2.67 14.58 -10.85
N ALA A 11 3.76 13.91 -10.47
CA ALA A 11 4.38 14.12 -9.17
C ALA A 11 4.85 15.57 -9.00
N ALA A 12 5.38 16.21 -10.06
CA ALA A 12 5.76 17.61 -10.05
C ALA A 12 4.57 18.59 -10.06
N ALA A 13 3.47 18.27 -10.74
CA ALA A 13 2.25 19.06 -10.76
C ALA A 13 1.53 18.98 -9.41
N ILE A 14 1.46 17.79 -8.81
CA ILE A 14 0.98 17.56 -7.45
C ILE A 14 1.88 18.31 -6.46
N ALA A 15 3.21 18.17 -6.54
CA ALA A 15 4.12 18.91 -5.67
C ALA A 15 4.01 20.44 -5.82
N ARG A 16 3.80 20.94 -7.04
CA ARG A 16 3.58 22.37 -7.33
C ARG A 16 2.23 22.88 -6.86
N ALA A 17 1.15 22.10 -7.02
CA ALA A 17 -0.19 22.46 -6.57
C ALA A 17 -0.26 22.62 -5.05
N PHE A 18 0.60 21.90 -4.31
CA PHE A 18 0.63 21.89 -2.85
C PHE A 18 1.84 22.62 -2.22
N GLY A 19 2.56 23.44 -2.97
CA GLY A 19 3.59 24.34 -2.41
C GLY A 19 4.84 23.65 -1.86
N ALA A 20 5.13 22.40 -2.25
CA ALA A 20 6.36 21.72 -1.87
C ALA A 20 7.52 22.25 -2.74
N ALA A 21 8.38 23.08 -2.16
CA ALA A 21 9.60 23.55 -2.83
C ALA A 21 10.49 22.36 -3.20
N SER A 22 10.79 22.22 -4.49
CA SER A 22 11.68 21.18 -5.00
C SER A 22 13.11 21.41 -4.52
N ALA A 23 13.61 20.57 -3.60
CA ALA A 23 15.05 20.41 -3.38
C ALA A 23 15.56 19.34 -4.35
N VAL A 24 15.95 19.77 -5.56
CA VAL A 24 16.70 18.91 -6.48
C VAL A 24 18.17 18.98 -6.04
N ALA A 25 18.61 17.98 -5.28
CA ALA A 25 20.03 17.79 -5.01
C ALA A 25 20.65 17.03 -6.18
N CYS A 26 21.46 17.73 -6.98
CA CYS A 26 22.36 17.11 -7.95
C CYS A 26 23.45 16.36 -7.17
N VAL A 27 23.58 15.05 -7.38
CA VAL A 27 24.73 14.27 -6.91
C VAL A 27 25.64 14.04 -8.11
N GLU A 28 26.84 14.61 -8.06
CA GLU A 28 27.93 14.32 -9.00
C GLU A 28 28.51 12.91 -8.72
N PRO A 29 28.95 12.17 -9.76
CA PRO A 29 29.56 10.86 -9.58
C PRO A 29 31.08 10.99 -9.40
N GLY A 30 31.62 10.36 -8.35
CA GLY A 30 33.03 9.96 -8.33
C GLY A 30 33.74 10.13 -6.99
N VAL A 31 33.60 9.16 -6.10
CA VAL A 31 34.63 8.80 -5.10
C VAL A 31 34.47 7.30 -4.75
N THR A 32 35.48 6.48 -5.02
CA THR A 32 35.75 5.21 -4.31
C THR A 32 36.71 5.50 -3.15
N PRO A 33 36.68 4.75 -2.03
CA PRO A 33 37.57 3.58 -1.94
C PRO A 33 37.08 2.43 -1.04
N ASP A 34 37.85 1.35 -1.16
CA ASP A 34 37.76 0.01 -0.57
C ASP A 34 37.72 -0.11 0.97
N ALA A 35 37.32 -1.34 1.35
CA ALA A 35 37.71 -2.14 2.52
C ALA A 35 36.90 -2.00 3.83
N CYS A 36 36.25 -3.11 4.23
CA CYS A 36 36.53 -3.77 5.52
C CYS A 36 35.80 -5.13 5.68
N SER A 37 36.64 -6.18 5.71
CA SER A 37 36.61 -7.43 6.49
C SER A 37 35.31 -8.16 6.85
N THR A 38 35.36 -9.45 6.50
CA THR A 38 34.64 -10.63 7.02
C THR A 38 34.76 -10.82 8.53
N GLY A 39 33.68 -11.29 9.16
CA GLY A 39 33.69 -11.86 10.50
C GLY A 39 32.49 -12.80 10.67
N ASP A 40 32.77 -14.10 10.61
CA ASP A 40 31.88 -15.19 10.99
C ASP A 40 31.61 -15.15 12.50
N ASP A 41 30.36 -15.39 12.92
CA ASP A 41 30.08 -16.21 14.10
C ASP A 41 28.60 -16.65 14.12
N ALA A 42 28.42 -17.95 14.04
CA ALA A 42 27.14 -18.64 14.11
C ALA A 42 26.72 -18.83 15.58
N ALA A 43 25.53 -18.37 15.94
CA ALA A 43 24.86 -18.75 17.18
C ALA A 43 23.45 -19.28 16.88
N LEU A 44 23.29 -20.59 17.05
CA LEU A 44 22.02 -21.32 17.03
C LEU A 44 21.13 -20.85 18.18
N LEU A 45 20.01 -20.20 17.85
CA LEU A 45 18.92 -19.94 18.79
C LEU A 45 17.73 -20.85 18.47
N GLN A 46 17.41 -21.76 19.38
CA GLN A 46 16.19 -22.56 19.34
C GLN A 46 15.00 -21.67 19.71
N VAL A 47 14.02 -21.55 18.81
CA VAL A 47 12.75 -20.87 19.06
C VAL A 47 11.70 -21.89 19.46
N ALA A 48 11.25 -21.79 20.71
CA ALA A 48 10.06 -22.47 21.20
C ALA A 48 8.80 -21.77 20.66
N VAL A 49 7.89 -22.54 20.06
CA VAL A 49 6.59 -22.05 19.57
C VAL A 49 5.63 -21.92 20.77
N ALA A 50 5.22 -20.69 21.07
CA ALA A 50 4.15 -20.41 22.03
C ALA A 50 2.80 -20.23 21.30
N PRO A 51 1.67 -20.67 21.89
CA PRO A 51 0.37 -20.65 21.24
C PRO A 51 -0.28 -19.26 21.23
N ALA A 52 -1.07 -19.00 20.19
CA ALA A 52 -1.85 -17.79 19.98
C ALA A 52 -2.80 -17.50 21.16
N GLY A 53 -2.59 -16.37 21.82
CA GLY A 53 -3.38 -15.91 22.95
C GLY A 53 -3.76 -14.43 22.85
N GLN A 54 -5.05 -14.17 22.65
CA GLN A 54 -5.85 -13.10 23.24
C GLN A 54 -5.26 -11.66 23.23
N HIS A 55 -5.62 -10.88 22.21
CA HIS A 55 -5.50 -9.42 22.23
C HIS A 55 -6.47 -8.80 23.23
N ARG A 56 -5.97 -8.45 24.42
CA ARG A 56 -6.58 -7.48 25.34
C ARG A 56 -5.63 -6.32 25.60
N GLY A 57 -6.15 -5.10 25.45
CA GLY A 57 -5.72 -3.93 26.21
C GLY A 57 -4.57 -3.14 25.61
N GLY A 58 -4.85 -1.89 25.25
CA GLY A 58 -3.90 -0.98 24.65
C GLY A 58 -2.66 -0.73 25.49
N GLN A 59 -1.51 -0.94 24.86
CA GLN A 59 -0.31 -0.16 25.12
C GLN A 59 0.09 0.49 23.79
N ARG A 60 -0.04 1.82 23.71
CA ARG A 60 0.66 2.63 22.71
C ARG A 60 2.16 2.48 22.95
N ASN A 61 2.79 1.45 22.39
CA ASN A 61 4.24 1.43 22.23
C ASN A 61 4.57 2.27 20.99
N ASP A 62 4.50 3.58 21.23
CA ASP A 62 4.63 4.73 20.33
C ASP A 62 6.07 4.95 19.82
N ARG A 63 6.73 3.86 19.39
CA ARG A 63 8.16 3.86 19.04
C ARG A 63 8.47 3.13 17.73
N THR A 64 7.48 2.80 16.92
CA THR A 64 7.70 2.30 15.56
C THR A 64 7.95 3.49 14.62
N CYS A 65 8.72 3.27 13.55
CA CYS A 65 8.81 4.26 12.49
C CYS A 65 7.48 4.28 11.71
N PRO A 66 7.04 5.43 11.16
CA PRO A 66 5.78 5.52 10.44
C PRO A 66 5.71 4.67 9.17
N HIS A 67 6.84 4.15 8.68
CA HIS A 67 6.87 3.20 7.57
C HIS A 67 7.63 1.93 7.97
N VAL A 68 7.27 0.83 7.33
CA VAL A 68 8.02 -0.43 7.33
C VAL A 68 8.40 -0.76 5.90
N VAL A 69 9.63 -1.20 5.70
CA VAL A 69 10.15 -1.68 4.41
C VAL A 69 10.41 -3.18 4.51
N TYR A 70 9.96 -3.94 3.51
CA TYR A 70 9.96 -5.40 3.53
C TYR A 70 10.01 -5.96 2.10
N LYS A 71 10.32 -7.25 1.91
CA LYS A 71 10.22 -7.88 0.58
C LYS A 71 8.76 -8.24 0.31
N ALA A 72 8.32 -8.19 -0.94
CA ALA A 72 6.93 -8.48 -1.31
C ALA A 72 6.42 -9.83 -0.79
N LYS A 73 7.27 -10.87 -0.80
CA LYS A 73 6.95 -12.19 -0.27
C LYS A 73 6.66 -12.19 1.25
N ASP A 74 7.19 -11.22 2.00
CA ASP A 74 7.03 -11.10 3.45
C ASP A 74 5.69 -10.46 3.83
N VAL A 75 4.81 -10.18 2.87
CA VAL A 75 3.42 -9.78 3.17
C VAL A 75 2.60 -10.96 3.72
N LEU A 76 2.99 -12.21 3.42
CA LEU A 76 2.42 -13.38 4.07
C LEU A 76 2.84 -13.40 5.55
N PRO A 77 1.90 -13.54 6.51
CA PRO A 77 2.24 -13.53 7.93
C PRO A 77 3.30 -14.57 8.33
N GLU A 78 3.28 -15.76 7.73
CA GLU A 78 4.27 -16.82 7.98
C GLU A 78 5.67 -16.41 7.50
N ASN A 79 5.78 -15.77 6.33
CA ASN A 79 7.05 -15.30 5.80
C ASN A 79 7.61 -14.14 6.64
N ALA A 80 6.76 -13.16 6.99
CA ALA A 80 7.13 -12.08 7.92
C ALA A 80 7.70 -12.64 9.23
N ALA A 81 7.00 -13.61 9.84
CA ALA A 81 7.42 -14.21 11.10
C ALA A 81 8.78 -14.91 10.98
N ARG A 82 9.04 -15.61 9.86
CA ARG A 82 10.32 -16.28 9.61
C ARG A 82 11.49 -15.29 9.49
N GLU A 83 11.23 -14.09 8.99
CA GLU A 83 12.21 -12.99 8.91
C GLU A 83 12.25 -12.15 10.20
N GLY A 84 11.53 -12.52 11.25
CA GLY A 84 11.47 -11.78 12.51
C GLY A 84 10.72 -10.44 12.40
N LEU A 85 9.87 -10.29 11.38
CA LEU A 85 9.04 -9.11 11.15
C LEU A 85 7.64 -9.32 11.71
N SER A 86 7.02 -8.23 12.17
CA SER A 86 5.56 -8.19 12.30
C SER A 86 4.94 -8.12 10.90
N PRO A 87 3.77 -8.73 10.64
CA PRO A 87 3.11 -8.64 9.35
C PRO A 87 2.98 -7.17 8.90
N PRO A 88 3.59 -6.78 7.78
CA PRO A 88 3.66 -5.37 7.38
C PRO A 88 2.32 -4.86 6.83
N MET A 89 1.40 -5.76 6.53
CA MET A 89 0.02 -5.47 6.15
C MET A 89 -0.96 -6.28 6.99
N VAL A 90 -2.14 -5.70 7.22
CA VAL A 90 -3.23 -6.35 7.93
C VAL A 90 -4.06 -7.11 6.91
N VAL A 91 -4.15 -8.44 7.00
CA VAL A 91 -5.03 -9.23 6.13
C VAL A 91 -6.49 -8.96 6.50
N GLY A 92 -7.34 -8.65 5.51
CA GLY A 92 -8.79 -8.53 5.73
C GLY A 92 -9.40 -9.89 6.06
N THR A 93 -10.15 -10.00 7.14
CA THR A 93 -10.80 -11.25 7.56
C THR A 93 -12.26 -10.99 7.94
N ALA A 94 -13.08 -12.04 8.00
CA ALA A 94 -14.47 -11.92 8.44
C ALA A 94 -14.59 -11.37 9.88
N GLU A 95 -13.58 -11.61 10.73
CA GLU A 95 -13.55 -11.16 12.12
C GLU A 95 -13.15 -9.69 12.27
N ASN A 96 -12.42 -9.12 11.30
CA ASN A 96 -11.92 -7.75 11.37
C ASN A 96 -12.59 -6.79 10.38
N MET A 97 -13.62 -7.26 9.67
CA MET A 97 -14.45 -6.47 8.74
C MET A 97 -15.90 -6.50 9.20
N ASP A 98 -16.72 -5.57 8.71
CA ASP A 98 -18.15 -5.55 9.02
C ASP A 98 -18.86 -6.76 8.40
N PRO A 99 -19.53 -7.62 9.21
CA PRO A 99 -20.23 -8.80 8.70
C PRO A 99 -21.36 -8.47 7.72
N GLN A 100 -21.87 -7.22 7.69
CA GLN A 100 -22.87 -6.80 6.70
C GLN A 100 -22.34 -6.79 5.26
N LEU A 101 -21.02 -6.70 5.05
CA LEU A 101 -20.43 -6.81 3.71
C LEU A 101 -20.76 -8.16 3.07
N GLN A 102 -20.66 -9.25 3.83
CA GLN A 102 -21.01 -10.58 3.35
C GLN A 102 -22.52 -10.70 3.03
N ALA A 103 -23.37 -10.08 3.85
CA ALA A 103 -24.82 -10.05 3.60
C ALA A 103 -25.18 -9.33 2.28
N LEU A 104 -24.38 -8.34 1.88
CA LEU A 104 -24.50 -7.65 0.59
C LEU A 104 -23.88 -8.41 -0.59
N GLY A 105 -23.21 -9.54 -0.35
CA GLY A 105 -22.44 -10.26 -1.36
C GLY A 105 -21.12 -9.58 -1.76
N LEU A 106 -20.62 -8.68 -0.90
CA LEU A 106 -19.33 -8.02 -1.06
C LEU A 106 -18.27 -8.76 -0.22
N ASP A 107 -17.36 -9.46 -0.89
CA ASP A 107 -16.19 -10.07 -0.24
C ASP A 107 -14.91 -9.32 -0.63
N PHE A 108 -14.37 -8.59 0.35
CA PHE A 108 -13.09 -7.88 0.24
C PHE A 108 -12.03 -8.44 1.22
N THR A 109 -12.24 -9.66 1.74
CA THR A 109 -11.25 -10.32 2.59
C THR A 109 -9.95 -10.62 1.83
N GLY A 110 -8.85 -10.81 2.56
CA GLY A 110 -7.52 -11.04 2.00
C GLY A 110 -6.69 -9.76 1.80
N LEU A 111 -5.71 -9.85 0.91
CA LEU A 111 -4.92 -8.73 0.39
C LEU A 111 -5.04 -8.67 -1.13
N TRP A 112 -5.17 -7.46 -1.66
CA TRP A 112 -5.52 -7.21 -3.05
C TRP A 112 -4.40 -6.48 -3.78
N TRP A 113 -3.87 -7.11 -4.82
CA TRP A 113 -2.89 -6.55 -5.74
C TRP A 113 -3.55 -5.63 -6.76
N MET A 114 -3.06 -4.41 -6.88
CA MET A 114 -3.45 -3.44 -7.90
C MET A 114 -2.74 -3.76 -9.23
N ARG A 115 -3.08 -4.90 -9.82
CA ARG A 115 -2.45 -5.42 -11.04
C ARG A 115 -2.65 -4.49 -12.23
N GLY A 116 -1.52 -4.01 -12.77
CA GLY A 116 -1.51 -3.10 -13.91
C GLY A 116 -1.72 -1.63 -13.53
N ASN A 117 -1.67 -1.29 -12.24
CA ASN A 117 -1.74 0.09 -11.79
C ASN A 117 -0.53 0.88 -12.33
N PRO A 118 -0.76 2.04 -12.97
CA PRO A 118 0.34 2.79 -13.56
C PRO A 118 1.15 3.61 -12.54
N VAL A 119 0.65 3.74 -11.30
CA VAL A 119 1.38 4.29 -10.14
C VAL A 119 1.99 3.17 -9.30
N PRO A 120 3.07 3.42 -8.53
CA PRO A 120 3.78 2.41 -7.72
C PRO A 120 3.02 1.99 -6.45
N GLU A 121 1.70 1.83 -6.53
CA GLU A 121 0.84 1.28 -5.49
C GLU A 121 0.57 -0.19 -5.79
N GLU A 122 0.77 -1.05 -4.81
CA GLU A 122 0.89 -2.48 -5.09
C GLU A 122 -0.18 -3.31 -4.41
N LEU A 123 -0.31 -3.21 -3.09
CA LEU A 123 -1.29 -3.97 -2.32
C LEU A 123 -2.17 -3.02 -1.51
N VAL A 124 -3.44 -3.41 -1.37
CA VAL A 124 -4.39 -2.81 -0.44
C VAL A 124 -5.06 -3.89 0.39
N SER A 125 -5.47 -3.50 1.60
CA SER A 125 -6.30 -4.29 2.49
C SER A 125 -7.55 -3.53 2.84
N PHE A 126 -8.69 -4.20 2.76
CA PHE A 126 -9.98 -3.68 3.22
C PHE A 126 -10.27 -4.07 4.68
N ALA A 127 -9.27 -4.53 5.44
CA ALA A 127 -9.43 -4.79 6.87
C ALA A 127 -10.02 -3.55 7.57
N ARG A 128 -10.95 -3.78 8.50
CA ARG A 128 -11.70 -2.74 9.23
C ARG A 128 -12.64 -1.89 8.36
N ALA A 129 -12.88 -2.26 7.10
CA ALA A 129 -13.94 -1.64 6.33
C ALA A 129 -15.31 -1.88 6.99
N THR A 130 -16.15 -0.85 6.96
CA THR A 130 -17.52 -0.88 7.48
C THR A 130 -18.51 -0.50 6.39
N VAL A 131 -19.78 -0.85 6.55
CA VAL A 131 -20.82 -0.46 5.61
C VAL A 131 -22.00 0.18 6.34
N ASN A 132 -22.59 1.20 5.74
CA ASN A 132 -23.67 1.97 6.38
C ASN A 132 -25.08 1.34 6.23
N SER A 133 -25.21 0.26 5.45
CA SER A 133 -26.49 -0.33 5.08
C SER A 133 -26.35 -1.84 4.82
N SER A 134 -27.42 -2.59 5.05
CA SER A 134 -27.53 -4.02 4.73
C SER A 134 -28.21 -4.29 3.39
N THR A 135 -28.60 -3.25 2.65
CA THR A 135 -29.18 -3.32 1.30
C THR A 135 -28.62 -2.21 0.41
N PHE A 136 -28.58 -2.41 -0.90
CA PHE A 136 -28.14 -1.37 -1.83
C PHE A 136 -29.19 -0.24 -1.99
N PRO A 137 -28.77 1.02 -2.22
CA PRO A 137 -27.39 1.48 -2.28
C PRO A 137 -26.72 1.43 -0.90
N ALA A 138 -25.43 1.10 -0.88
CA ALA A 138 -24.66 0.95 0.34
C ALA A 138 -23.30 1.66 0.19
N GLN A 139 -22.86 2.34 1.24
CA GLN A 139 -21.55 3.01 1.26
C GLN A 139 -20.59 2.22 2.15
N LEU A 140 -19.49 1.79 1.56
CA LEU A 140 -18.37 1.16 2.24
C LEU A 140 -17.39 2.24 2.68
N LEU A 141 -17.11 2.30 3.98
CA LEU A 141 -16.10 3.16 4.57
C LEU A 141 -14.82 2.36 4.78
N TRP A 142 -13.79 2.64 3.98
CA TRP A 142 -12.53 1.93 3.97
C TRP A 142 -11.41 2.78 4.58
N PRO A 143 -10.81 2.37 5.71
CA PRO A 143 -9.71 3.11 6.32
C PRO A 143 -8.36 2.86 5.61
N GLY A 144 -8.31 3.03 4.28
CA GLY A 144 -7.17 2.67 3.41
C GLY A 144 -5.86 3.38 3.77
N SER A 145 -5.93 4.55 4.40
CA SER A 145 -4.74 5.29 4.83
C SER A 145 -4.17 4.80 6.17
N ARG A 146 -4.80 3.86 6.88
CA ARG A 146 -4.29 3.38 8.17
C ARG A 146 -3.05 2.48 8.03
N SER A 147 -2.40 2.22 9.17
CA SER A 147 -1.24 1.34 9.24
C SER A 147 -1.56 -0.06 8.68
N GLY A 148 -0.72 -0.56 7.78
CA GLY A 148 -0.84 -1.88 7.16
C GLY A 148 -1.99 -2.04 6.15
N MET A 149 -2.63 -0.96 5.71
CA MET A 149 -3.76 -1.03 4.77
C MET A 149 -3.38 -0.79 3.31
N TRP A 150 -2.20 -0.25 3.06
CA TRP A 150 -1.73 0.11 1.72
C TRP A 150 -0.21 -0.02 1.65
N SER A 151 0.30 -0.52 0.53
CA SER A 151 1.72 -0.63 0.25
C SER A 151 2.10 -0.06 -1.11
N TRP A 152 3.33 0.44 -1.21
CA TRP A 152 3.94 0.96 -2.43
C TRP A 152 5.25 0.26 -2.73
N ASN A 153 5.78 0.43 -3.95
CA ASN A 153 7.15 0.02 -4.25
C ASN A 153 8.17 0.87 -3.47
N ASP A 154 9.22 0.25 -2.93
CA ASP A 154 10.34 0.93 -2.25
C ASP A 154 11.33 1.50 -3.27
N ASN A 155 10.89 2.50 -4.04
CA ASN A 155 11.70 3.23 -5.00
C ASN A 155 11.37 4.74 -4.95
N ALA A 156 12.14 5.56 -5.68
CA ALA A 156 11.98 7.02 -5.62
C ALA A 156 10.57 7.52 -5.99
N VAL A 157 9.90 6.87 -6.96
CA VAL A 157 8.54 7.23 -7.37
C VAL A 157 7.54 6.82 -6.29
N GLY A 158 7.69 5.62 -5.72
CA GLY A 158 6.90 5.13 -4.61
C GLY A 158 7.00 6.03 -3.37
N TRP A 159 8.21 6.42 -3.00
CA TRP A 159 8.44 7.37 -1.90
C TRP A 159 7.86 8.76 -2.16
N GLY A 160 7.86 9.23 -3.41
CA GLY A 160 7.15 10.45 -3.79
C GLY A 160 5.65 10.35 -3.51
N LEU A 161 5.03 9.22 -3.86
CA LEU A 161 3.61 8.98 -3.64
C LEU A 161 3.27 8.79 -2.14
N VAL A 162 4.10 8.03 -1.43
CA VAL A 162 4.03 7.89 0.04
C VAL A 162 4.08 9.26 0.73
N SER A 163 4.97 10.14 0.28
CA SER A 163 5.10 11.50 0.82
C SER A 163 3.85 12.35 0.57
N TYR A 164 3.25 12.22 -0.62
CA TYR A 164 1.98 12.86 -0.92
C TYR A 164 0.86 12.33 0.00
N TYR A 165 0.74 11.01 0.17
CA TYR A 165 -0.28 10.43 1.04
C TYR A 165 -0.08 10.74 2.53
N ALA A 166 1.15 11.02 2.99
CA ALA A 166 1.41 11.47 4.35
C ALA A 166 0.81 12.84 4.68
N LEU A 167 0.41 13.63 3.68
CA LEU A 167 -0.20 14.94 3.90
C LEU A 167 -1.65 14.85 4.42
N PHE A 168 -2.34 13.77 4.08
CA PHE A 168 -3.74 13.52 4.44
C PHE A 168 -3.90 12.96 5.85
N ASP A 169 -5.12 13.06 6.39
CA ASP A 169 -5.45 12.48 7.68
C ASP A 169 -5.52 10.93 7.56
N PRO A 170 -4.69 10.17 8.30
CA PRO A 170 -4.69 8.71 8.24
C PRO A 170 -5.96 8.07 8.83
N THR A 171 -6.80 8.84 9.51
CA THR A 171 -8.03 8.38 10.18
C THR A 171 -9.27 8.57 9.33
N GLU A 172 -9.24 9.46 8.34
CA GLU A 172 -10.33 9.68 7.40
C GLU A 172 -10.49 8.45 6.49
N PRO A 173 -11.67 7.80 6.47
CA PRO A 173 -11.92 6.68 5.57
C PRO A 173 -12.14 7.18 4.14
N MET A 174 -11.78 6.33 3.18
CA MET A 174 -12.24 6.47 1.81
C MET A 174 -13.64 5.91 1.69
N GLU A 175 -14.49 6.61 0.93
CA GLU A 175 -15.88 6.21 0.71
C GLU A 175 -16.00 5.51 -0.65
N VAL A 176 -16.57 4.31 -0.65
CA VAL A 176 -16.91 3.56 -1.86
C VAL A 176 -18.41 3.35 -1.90
N ASN A 177 -19.09 3.98 -2.85
CA ASN A 177 -20.54 3.90 -3.02
C ASN A 177 -20.87 2.71 -3.91
N PHE A 178 -21.63 1.72 -3.41
CA PHE A 178 -22.08 0.57 -4.18
C PHE A 178 -23.56 0.70 -4.53
N ASP A 179 -23.86 0.62 -5.83
CA ASP A 179 -25.23 0.57 -6.36
C ASP A 179 -25.81 -0.86 -6.31
N ASN A 180 -24.93 -1.87 -6.39
CA ASN A 180 -25.28 -3.28 -6.29
C ASN A 180 -24.03 -4.13 -5.95
N ALA A 181 -24.19 -5.44 -5.84
CA ALA A 181 -23.11 -6.36 -5.46
C ALA A 181 -21.96 -6.48 -6.48
N THR A 182 -22.12 -5.93 -7.68
CA THR A 182 -21.11 -6.00 -8.75
C THR A 182 -20.61 -4.64 -9.22
N HIS A 183 -21.22 -3.53 -8.77
CA HIS A 183 -20.89 -2.17 -9.21
C HIS A 183 -20.84 -1.21 -8.03
N GLY A 184 -19.76 -0.44 -7.96
CA GLY A 184 -19.65 0.73 -7.11
C GLY A 184 -18.72 1.77 -7.70
N SER A 185 -18.44 2.85 -6.98
CA SER A 185 -17.55 3.92 -7.38
C SER A 185 -16.95 4.62 -6.16
N ILE A 186 -15.78 5.24 -6.35
CA ILE A 186 -15.22 6.21 -5.41
C ILE A 186 -15.45 7.58 -6.03
N GLU A 187 -16.15 8.44 -5.31
CA GLU A 187 -16.26 9.85 -5.66
C GLU A 187 -14.91 10.54 -5.42
N THR A 188 -14.51 11.38 -6.35
CA THR A 188 -13.23 12.07 -6.30
C THR A 188 -13.44 13.57 -6.23
N GLY A 189 -12.75 14.24 -5.29
CA GLY A 189 -12.69 15.70 -5.24
C GLY A 189 -11.82 16.33 -6.33
N LEU A 190 -11.25 15.51 -7.25
CA LEU A 190 -10.40 15.97 -8.34
C LEU A 190 -11.17 16.55 -9.53
N THR A 191 -12.51 16.67 -9.42
CA THR A 191 -13.36 17.29 -10.45
C THR A 191 -13.04 18.76 -10.68
N ASP A 192 -12.38 19.42 -9.73
CA ASP A 192 -12.09 20.86 -9.79
C ASP A 192 -10.60 21.18 -9.97
N LEU A 193 -9.71 20.17 -10.02
CA LEU A 193 -8.28 20.39 -10.23
C LEU A 193 -7.94 20.45 -11.72
N PRO A 194 -7.53 21.62 -12.25
CA PRO A 194 -7.20 21.74 -13.65
C PRO A 194 -6.07 20.78 -14.04
N LEU A 195 -6.22 20.15 -15.22
CA LEU A 195 -5.29 19.20 -15.87
C LEU A 195 -5.31 17.75 -15.36
N VAL A 196 -6.02 17.42 -14.28
CA VAL A 196 -6.05 16.06 -13.70
C VAL A 196 -7.48 15.64 -13.32
N TRP A 197 -8.45 16.07 -14.13
CA TRP A 197 -9.86 15.83 -13.90
C TRP A 197 -10.24 14.37 -14.06
N VAL A 198 -10.71 13.79 -12.96
CA VAL A 198 -11.23 12.42 -12.90
C VAL A 198 -12.71 12.53 -12.58
N ASP A 199 -13.56 11.85 -13.35
CA ASP A 199 -15.01 11.85 -13.09
C ASP A 199 -15.38 10.89 -11.97
N GLN A 200 -14.83 9.68 -12.04
CA GLN A 200 -15.10 8.63 -11.08
C GLN A 200 -14.02 7.56 -11.16
N TRP A 201 -13.87 6.81 -10.06
CA TRP A 201 -13.15 5.55 -10.07
C TRP A 201 -14.15 4.41 -9.83
N PRO A 202 -14.69 3.76 -10.87
CA PRO A 202 -15.63 2.64 -10.73
C PRO A 202 -14.99 1.37 -10.16
N PHE A 203 -15.77 0.59 -9.42
CA PHE A 203 -15.51 -0.79 -9.02
C PHE A 203 -16.45 -1.69 -9.79
N ILE A 204 -15.91 -2.54 -10.66
CA ILE A 204 -16.72 -3.48 -11.46
C ILE A 204 -16.25 -4.90 -11.14
N LYS A 205 -17.11 -5.72 -10.54
CA LYS A 205 -16.78 -7.11 -10.18
C LYS A 205 -16.57 -7.93 -11.45
N LEU A 206 -15.38 -8.54 -11.59
CA LEU A 206 -15.09 -9.48 -12.66
C LEU A 206 -15.38 -10.92 -12.21
N ASN A 207 -14.95 -11.26 -11.00
CA ASN A 207 -15.22 -12.51 -10.30
C ASN A 207 -15.01 -12.33 -8.78
N GLU A 208 -14.98 -13.40 -8.00
CA GLU A 208 -14.82 -13.34 -6.53
C GLU A 208 -13.44 -12.83 -6.08
N ASP A 209 -12.43 -12.91 -6.94
CA ASP A 209 -11.04 -12.56 -6.63
C ASP A 209 -10.51 -11.42 -7.50
N GLU A 210 -11.36 -10.81 -8.33
CA GLU A 210 -10.96 -9.72 -9.23
C GLU A 210 -12.04 -8.63 -9.38
N TRP A 211 -11.61 -7.37 -9.23
CA TRP A 211 -12.41 -6.18 -9.51
C TRP A 211 -11.68 -5.28 -10.50
N LEU A 212 -12.35 -4.88 -11.58
CA LEU A 212 -11.85 -3.89 -12.52
C LEU A 212 -12.00 -2.49 -11.92
N ARG A 213 -10.94 -1.70 -12.05
CA ARG A 213 -10.82 -0.31 -11.60
C ARG A 213 -10.46 0.57 -12.80
N PRO A 214 -11.43 0.99 -13.62
CA PRO A 214 -11.15 1.98 -14.63
C PRO A 214 -10.96 3.35 -13.97
N THR A 215 -10.07 4.14 -14.54
CA THR A 215 -9.97 5.57 -14.24
C THR A 215 -10.42 6.28 -15.48
N THR A 216 -11.59 6.90 -15.39
CA THR A 216 -12.16 7.70 -16.47
C THR A 216 -11.76 9.15 -16.22
N PHE A 217 -10.92 9.68 -17.10
CA PHE A 217 -10.58 11.08 -17.09
C PHE A 217 -11.58 11.88 -17.94
N GLN A 218 -11.75 13.16 -17.62
CA GLN A 218 -12.56 14.06 -18.46
C GLN A 218 -11.89 14.26 -19.83
N GLU A 219 -12.68 14.63 -20.85
CA GLU A 219 -12.23 14.80 -22.25
C GLU A 219 -11.03 15.76 -22.39
N GLU A 220 -10.92 16.76 -21.49
CA GLU A 220 -9.85 17.75 -21.48
C GLU A 220 -8.61 17.35 -20.64
N SER A 221 -8.61 16.16 -20.04
CA SER A 221 -7.48 15.68 -19.25
C SER A 221 -6.24 15.42 -20.12
N LEU A 222 -5.06 15.70 -19.56
CA LEU A 222 -3.79 15.37 -20.20
C LEU A 222 -3.44 13.87 -20.10
N PHE A 223 -4.23 13.09 -19.37
CA PHE A 223 -3.99 11.69 -19.10
C PHE A 223 -5.00 10.82 -19.84
N PRO A 224 -4.54 9.76 -20.54
CA PRO A 224 -5.45 8.79 -21.12
C PRO A 224 -6.12 7.97 -20.01
N ASP A 225 -7.29 7.43 -20.29
CA ASP A 225 -7.94 6.44 -19.42
C ASP A 225 -6.97 5.29 -19.11
N THR A 226 -6.88 4.97 -17.83
CA THR A 226 -6.04 3.88 -17.33
C THR A 226 -6.87 2.94 -16.49
N ASN A 227 -6.67 1.64 -16.67
CA ASN A 227 -7.41 0.63 -15.95
C ASN A 227 -6.42 -0.28 -15.22
N TYR A 228 -6.75 -0.66 -13.99
CA TYR A 228 -6.08 -1.74 -13.29
C TYR A 228 -7.11 -2.73 -12.76
N THR A 229 -6.64 -3.92 -12.36
CA THR A 229 -7.48 -4.93 -11.71
C THR A 229 -7.02 -5.10 -10.27
N LEU A 230 -7.92 -4.94 -9.31
CA LEU A 230 -7.69 -5.42 -7.95
C LEU A 230 -7.83 -6.94 -7.96
N THR A 231 -6.76 -7.65 -7.69
CA THR A 231 -6.69 -9.11 -7.72
C THR A 231 -6.31 -9.65 -6.34
N ARG A 232 -7.10 -10.54 -5.73
CA ARG A 232 -6.79 -11.14 -4.44
C ARG A 232 -5.55 -12.03 -4.56
N VAL A 233 -4.51 -11.74 -3.76
CA VAL A 233 -3.24 -12.48 -3.77
C VAL A 233 -2.94 -13.19 -2.46
N VAL A 234 -3.53 -12.74 -1.36
CA VAL A 234 -3.53 -13.44 -0.06
C VAL A 234 -4.98 -13.67 0.36
N MET A 235 -5.28 -14.89 0.81
CA MET A 235 -6.61 -15.30 1.26
C MET A 235 -6.91 -14.77 2.67
N ALA A 236 -8.18 -14.86 3.08
CA ALA A 236 -8.64 -14.39 4.40
C ALA A 236 -7.92 -15.08 5.58
N ASP A 237 -7.50 -16.33 5.41
CA ASP A 237 -6.75 -17.10 6.40
C ASP A 237 -5.23 -16.78 6.42
N GLY A 238 -4.80 -15.82 5.60
CA GLY A 238 -3.40 -15.43 5.46
C GLY A 238 -2.57 -16.34 4.56
N GLN A 239 -3.18 -17.35 3.92
CA GLN A 239 -2.50 -18.23 2.97
C GLN A 239 -2.36 -17.57 1.58
N PRO A 240 -1.33 -17.96 0.80
CA PRO A 240 -1.21 -17.51 -0.59
C PRO A 240 -2.41 -17.93 -1.43
N HIS A 241 -2.92 -17.01 -2.25
CA HIS A 241 -3.97 -17.34 -3.21
C HIS A 241 -3.46 -18.37 -4.24
N PRO A 242 -4.16 -19.51 -4.48
CA PRO A 242 -3.63 -20.62 -5.27
C PRO A 242 -3.32 -20.27 -6.74
N VAL A 243 -4.07 -19.34 -7.33
CA VAL A 243 -3.89 -18.90 -8.73
C VAL A 243 -3.01 -17.65 -8.86
N TYR A 244 -3.26 -16.60 -8.07
CA TYR A 244 -2.67 -15.29 -8.29
C TYR A 244 -1.40 -15.01 -7.49
N TRP A 245 -1.14 -15.74 -6.41
CA TRP A 245 0.07 -15.52 -5.60
C TRP A 245 1.36 -15.72 -6.41
N GLY A 246 1.45 -16.81 -7.18
CA GLY A 246 2.63 -17.07 -8.02
C GLY A 246 2.87 -15.97 -9.05
N LYS A 247 1.80 -15.43 -9.65
CA LYS A 247 1.87 -14.33 -10.62
C LYS A 247 2.34 -13.03 -9.97
N PHE A 248 1.87 -12.76 -8.75
CA PHE A 248 2.31 -11.60 -7.98
C PHE A 248 3.79 -11.72 -7.58
N MET A 249 4.25 -12.91 -7.17
CA MET A 249 5.66 -13.17 -6.87
C MET A 249 6.56 -13.00 -8.10
N GLU A 250 6.11 -13.46 -9.26
CA GLU A 250 6.82 -13.27 -10.53
C GLU A 250 6.90 -11.77 -10.90
N TYR A 251 5.79 -11.04 -10.77
CA TYR A 251 5.77 -9.58 -10.95
C TYR A 251 6.72 -8.86 -9.98
N MET A 252 6.80 -9.33 -8.73
CA MET A 252 7.66 -8.80 -7.67
C MET A 252 9.05 -9.44 -7.62
N THR A 253 9.53 -9.95 -8.75
CA THR A 253 10.89 -10.50 -8.83
C THR A 253 11.91 -9.36 -8.81
N THR A 254 13.00 -9.50 -8.04
CA THR A 254 14.13 -8.58 -8.16
C THR A 254 14.83 -8.79 -9.51
N ASP A 255 15.27 -7.70 -10.12
CA ASP A 255 16.23 -7.73 -11.24
C ASP A 255 17.60 -7.24 -10.72
N PRO A 256 18.34 -8.08 -9.96
CA PRO A 256 19.59 -7.64 -9.38
C PRO A 256 20.71 -7.65 -10.41
N TRP A 257 21.61 -6.67 -10.29
CA TRP A 257 22.83 -6.59 -11.08
C TRP A 257 23.78 -7.78 -10.86
N ASP A 258 23.63 -8.50 -9.74
CA ASP A 258 24.42 -9.69 -9.38
C ASP A 258 23.87 -11.00 -9.97
N GLY A 259 22.75 -10.94 -10.70
CA GLY A 259 22.25 -12.03 -11.53
C GLY A 259 21.45 -13.12 -10.80
N SER A 260 21.07 -12.93 -9.54
CA SER A 260 20.22 -13.89 -8.81
C SER A 260 18.80 -13.37 -8.56
N PRO A 261 17.89 -13.43 -9.55
CA PRO A 261 16.51 -12.97 -9.37
C PRO A 261 15.84 -13.72 -8.23
N GLU A 262 15.30 -12.98 -7.27
CA GLU A 262 14.55 -13.51 -6.13
C GLU A 262 13.05 -13.27 -6.36
N LEU A 263 12.28 -14.36 -6.48
CA LEU A 263 10.82 -14.30 -6.58
C LEU A 263 10.23 -13.61 -5.35
N GLY A 264 9.41 -12.58 -5.56
CA GLY A 264 8.87 -11.76 -4.47
C GLY A 264 9.93 -11.01 -3.67
N GLY A 265 11.15 -10.89 -4.19
CA GLY A 265 12.25 -10.16 -3.55
C GLY A 265 12.14 -8.64 -3.68
N HIS A 266 11.25 -8.12 -4.54
CA HIS A 266 11.08 -6.68 -4.73
C HIS A 266 10.69 -6.03 -3.40
N ARG A 267 11.32 -4.89 -3.09
CA ARG A 267 11.10 -4.20 -1.82
C ARG A 267 9.87 -3.33 -1.92
N MET A 268 9.08 -3.36 -0.86
CA MET A 268 7.84 -2.61 -0.70
C MET A 268 7.89 -1.81 0.59
N VAL A 269 7.08 -0.77 0.65
CA VAL A 269 6.91 0.09 1.83
C VAL A 269 5.44 0.20 2.18
N SER A 270 5.11 0.14 3.47
CA SER A 270 3.75 0.31 4.00
C SER A 270 3.75 1.25 5.19
N TRP A 271 2.60 1.86 5.46
CA TRP A 271 2.41 2.60 6.71
C TRP A 271 2.49 1.65 7.91
N ASN A 272 3.23 2.07 8.94
CA ASN A 272 3.44 1.35 10.20
C ASN A 272 3.09 2.21 11.44
N SER A 273 2.53 3.40 11.22
CA SER A 273 1.96 4.27 12.25
C SER A 273 0.74 5.00 11.71
N GLU A 274 -0.21 5.32 12.58
CA GLU A 274 -1.36 6.19 12.31
C GLU A 274 -1.12 7.62 12.82
N ASP A 275 0.07 7.94 13.35
CA ASP A 275 0.42 9.28 13.84
C ASP A 275 0.70 10.25 12.66
N PRO A 276 -0.10 11.30 12.46
CA PRO A 276 0.07 12.25 11.36
C PRO A 276 1.39 13.05 11.45
N CYS A 277 1.85 13.40 12.65
CA CYS A 277 3.11 14.10 12.85
C CYS A 277 4.28 13.23 12.39
N MET A 278 4.29 11.96 12.81
CA MET A 278 5.36 11.02 12.44
C MET A 278 5.42 10.84 10.92
N ARG A 279 4.28 10.60 10.27
CA ARG A 279 4.21 10.43 8.80
C ARG A 279 4.74 11.65 8.06
N LYS A 280 4.30 12.84 8.44
CA LYS A 280 4.75 14.11 7.81
C LYS A 280 6.22 14.38 8.08
N CYS A 281 6.69 14.11 9.29
CA CYS A 281 8.09 14.32 9.65
C CYS A 281 9.04 13.40 8.88
N GLN A 282 8.70 12.11 8.72
CA GLN A 282 9.60 11.15 8.06
C GLN A 282 9.76 11.41 6.54
N ILE A 283 8.93 12.28 5.94
CA ILE A 283 9.15 12.77 4.57
C ILE A 283 10.52 13.45 4.44
N VAL A 284 10.95 14.21 5.46
CA VAL A 284 12.15 15.09 5.37
C VAL A 284 13.20 14.80 6.44
N MET A 285 12.89 13.98 7.44
CA MET A 285 13.80 13.66 8.53
C MET A 285 13.90 12.16 8.78
N SER A 286 14.98 11.75 9.44
CA SER A 286 15.10 10.37 9.88
C SER A 286 14.03 10.02 10.92
N CYS A 287 13.62 8.76 10.95
CA CYS A 287 12.68 8.25 11.95
C CYS A 287 13.12 8.54 13.40
N TYR A 288 14.42 8.51 13.70
CA TYR A 288 14.94 8.86 15.02
C TYR A 288 14.63 10.32 15.40
N MET A 289 14.82 11.26 14.48
CA MET A 289 14.51 12.66 14.74
C MET A 289 13.00 12.86 14.90
N CYS A 290 12.18 12.22 14.07
CA CYS A 290 10.72 12.29 14.17
C CYS A 290 10.18 11.74 15.49
N LYS A 291 10.72 10.62 15.95
CA LYS A 291 10.41 10.06 17.28
C LYS A 291 10.72 10.99 18.44
N ASN A 292 11.58 11.98 18.26
CA ASN A 292 11.87 12.99 19.28
C ASN A 292 11.02 14.25 19.09
N LEU A 293 10.68 14.60 17.84
CA LEU A 293 9.88 15.79 17.52
C LEU A 293 8.38 15.60 17.78
N CYS A 294 7.84 14.41 17.54
CA CYS A 294 6.40 14.12 17.60
C CYS A 294 5.93 13.52 18.95
N ARG A 295 6.71 13.69 20.02
CA ARG A 295 6.29 13.30 21.39
C ARG A 295 5.54 14.43 22.07
#